data_AF-L8Y7I8-F1
#
_entry.id   AF-L8Y7I8-F1
#
_cell.length_a   1.000
_cell.length_b   1.000
_cell.length_c   1.000
_cell.angle_alpha   90.00
_cell.angle_beta   90.00
_cell.angle_gamma   90.00
#
_symmetry.space_group_name_H-M   'P 1'
#
loop_
_entity.id
_entity.type
_entity.pdbx_description
1 polymer ?
#
loop_
_entity_poly.entity_id
_entity_poly.type
_entity_poly.pdbx_seq_one_letter_code
_entity_poly.pdbx_strand_id
1 'polypeptide(L)'
;MCNVLFSDAILEYKLYEALKFIMLYQVTEVYEQMKSKKVIPSLFRVLFSRETSSDPLSFMMNHLNSVGDSCGLEQIDMFILGYSLEIKIKVFRLFKFNSRDFEVCYPEEPLREWPEISLLTENDRHYHIPVF
;
A
#
# COMPACT_ATOMS: atom_id res chain seq x y z
N MET A 1 -23.20 -3.70 -8.12
CA MET A 1 -22.93 -3.45 -6.68
C MET A 1 -21.75 -2.49 -6.50
N CYS A 2 -20.57 -2.75 -7.06
CA CYS A 2 -19.42 -1.84 -6.99
C CYS A 2 -19.72 -0.42 -7.50
N ASN A 3 -20.36 -0.27 -8.68
CA ASN A 3 -20.70 1.06 -9.20
C ASN A 3 -21.61 1.87 -8.26
N VAL A 4 -22.47 1.20 -7.49
CA VAL A 4 -23.34 1.87 -6.50
C VAL A 4 -22.51 2.29 -5.29
N LEU A 5 -21.65 1.39 -4.81
CA LEU A 5 -20.77 1.64 -3.67
C LEU A 5 -19.83 2.84 -3.92
N PHE A 6 -19.14 2.84 -5.06
CA PHE A 6 -18.19 3.89 -5.47
C PHE A 6 -18.86 5.09 -6.17
N SER A 7 -20.19 5.22 -6.02
CA SER A 7 -20.92 6.45 -6.40
C SER A 7 -21.30 7.31 -5.18
N ASP A 8 -21.22 6.74 -3.97
CA ASP A 8 -21.40 7.46 -2.71
C ASP A 8 -20.04 7.80 -2.11
N ALA A 9 -19.59 9.03 -2.37
CA ALA A 9 -18.30 9.51 -1.89
C ALA A 9 -18.18 9.45 -0.36
N ILE A 10 -19.26 9.68 0.40
CA ILE A 10 -19.20 9.68 1.87
C ILE A 10 -18.92 8.27 2.37
N LEU A 11 -19.58 7.27 1.80
CA LEU A 11 -19.34 5.88 2.14
C LEU A 11 -17.96 5.42 1.67
N GLU A 12 -17.56 5.81 0.46
CA GLU A 12 -16.25 5.53 -0.12
C GLU A 12 -15.10 6.05 0.78
N TYR A 13 -15.16 7.30 1.24
CA TYR A 13 -14.14 7.85 2.15
C TYR A 13 -14.07 7.09 3.49
N LYS A 14 -15.21 6.63 4.02
CA LYS A 14 -15.20 5.80 5.25
C LYS A 14 -14.52 4.45 5.03
N LEU A 15 -14.67 3.86 3.84
CA LEU A 15 -13.94 2.64 3.49
C LEU A 15 -12.43 2.90 3.41
N TYR A 16 -12.01 4.05 2.86
CA TYR A 16 -10.60 4.42 2.81
C TYR A 16 -10.00 4.62 4.20
N GLU A 17 -10.71 5.26 5.14
CA GLU A 17 -10.25 5.37 6.52
C GLU A 17 -10.15 4.00 7.21
N ALA A 18 -11.07 3.08 6.94
CA ALA A 18 -10.97 1.71 7.44
C ALA A 18 -9.72 0.99 6.90
N LEU A 19 -9.41 1.15 5.60
CA LEU A 19 -8.20 0.58 4.99
C LEU A 19 -6.92 1.20 5.57
N LYS A 20 -6.88 2.53 5.73
CA LYS A 20 -5.77 3.23 6.40
C LYS A 20 -5.57 2.68 7.81
N PHE A 21 -6.64 2.50 8.58
CA PHE A 21 -6.54 1.93 9.93
C PHE A 21 -6.00 0.50 9.93
N ILE A 22 -6.41 -0.34 8.97
CA ILE A 22 -5.87 -1.70 8.82
C ILE A 22 -4.36 -1.66 8.47
N MET A 23 -3.93 -0.75 7.60
CA MET A 23 -2.50 -0.53 7.31
C MET A 23 -1.72 -0.14 8.57
N LEU A 24 -2.25 0.80 9.36
CA LEU A 24 -1.61 1.22 10.61
C LEU A 24 -1.52 0.09 11.63
N TYR A 25 -2.56 -0.74 11.74
CA TYR A 25 -2.56 -1.94 12.58
C TYR A 25 -1.41 -2.87 12.18
N GLN A 26 -1.26 -3.17 10.89
CA GLN A 26 -0.19 -4.04 10.40
C GLN A 26 1.21 -3.46 10.63
N VAL A 27 1.38 -2.15 10.40
CA VAL A 27 2.64 -1.46 10.73
C VAL A 27 2.98 -1.60 12.21
N THR A 28 1.98 -1.48 13.10
CA THR A 28 2.15 -1.64 14.56
C THR A 28 2.54 -3.07 14.93
N GLU A 29 1.85 -4.07 14.40
CA GLU A 29 2.16 -5.48 14.64
C GLU A 29 3.60 -5.83 14.19
N VAL A 30 4.00 -5.40 12.99
CA VAL A 30 5.35 -5.67 12.48
C VAL A 30 6.42 -4.92 13.26
N TYR A 31 6.12 -3.71 13.74
CA TYR A 31 7.02 -2.96 14.61
C TYR A 31 7.27 -3.70 15.95
N GLU A 32 6.22 -4.23 16.58
CA GLU A 32 6.34 -5.01 17.82
C GLU A 32 7.11 -6.33 17.60
N GLN A 33 6.90 -6.98 16.45
CA GLN A 33 7.69 -8.14 16.05
C GLN A 33 9.18 -7.78 15.89
N MET A 34 9.49 -6.64 15.26
CA MET A 34 10.86 -6.14 15.12
C MET A 34 11.50 -5.86 16.48
N LYS A 35 10.79 -5.20 17.41
CA LYS A 35 11.26 -4.95 18.79
C LYS A 35 11.52 -6.25 19.54
N SER A 36 10.70 -7.26 19.30
CA SER A 36 10.85 -8.63 19.82
C SER A 36 11.93 -9.45 19.09
N LYS A 37 12.73 -8.84 18.21
CA LYS A 37 13.78 -9.49 17.39
C LYS A 37 13.28 -10.65 16.53
N LYS A 38 11.99 -10.65 16.18
CA LYS A 38 11.43 -11.62 15.21
C LYS A 38 11.84 -11.24 13.79
N VAL A 39 11.80 -12.22 12.89
CA VAL A 39 11.99 -11.97 11.46
C VAL A 39 10.77 -11.20 10.94
N ILE A 40 11.03 -10.12 10.22
CA ILE A 40 10.01 -9.27 9.59
C ILE A 40 10.33 -9.09 8.11
N PRO A 41 9.34 -8.81 7.24
CA PRO A 41 9.60 -8.54 5.83
C PRO A 41 10.58 -7.36 5.66
N SER A 42 11.46 -7.45 4.66
CA SER A 42 12.54 -6.48 4.42
C SER A 42 12.04 -5.06 4.21
N LEU A 43 10.92 -4.87 3.51
CA LEU A 43 10.36 -3.55 3.23
C LEU A 43 9.85 -2.83 4.49
N PHE A 44 9.40 -3.55 5.52
CA PHE A 44 9.10 -2.91 6.82
C PHE A 44 10.38 -2.42 7.52
N ARG A 45 11.53 -3.08 7.33
CA ARG A 45 12.81 -2.56 7.84
C ARG A 45 13.20 -1.26 7.13
N VAL A 46 12.97 -1.19 5.82
CA VAL A 46 13.18 0.04 5.04
C VAL A 46 12.26 1.15 5.54
N LEU A 47 10.97 0.85 5.77
CA LEU A 47 10.01 1.80 6.35
C LEU A 47 10.51 2.38 7.68
N PHE A 48 10.90 1.54 8.63
CA PHE A 48 11.35 1.97 9.97
C PHE A 48 12.77 2.56 9.97
N SER A 49 13.51 2.48 8.86
CA SER A 49 14.81 3.14 8.73
C SER A 49 14.70 4.61 8.34
N ARG A 50 13.54 5.06 7.84
CA ARG A 50 13.29 6.48 7.50
C ARG A 50 13.03 7.26 8.79
N GLU A 51 13.60 8.46 8.88
CA GLU A 51 13.36 9.35 10.02
C GLU A 51 11.88 9.72 10.18
N THR A 52 11.17 9.93 9.07
CA THR A 52 9.75 10.31 9.09
C THR A 52 8.78 9.16 9.36
N SER A 53 9.26 7.90 9.45
CA SER A 53 8.43 6.72 9.72
C SER A 53 9.16 5.68 10.56
N SER A 54 9.99 6.12 11.51
CA SER A 54 10.82 5.25 12.36
C SER A 54 10.02 4.33 13.30
N ASP A 55 8.76 4.66 13.54
CA ASP A 55 7.83 3.98 14.41
C ASP A 55 6.39 4.21 13.90
N PRO A 56 5.39 3.44 14.39
CA PRO A 56 4.02 3.52 13.89
C PRO A 56 3.37 4.90 14.09
N LEU A 57 3.71 5.62 15.16
CA LEU A 57 3.17 6.96 15.42
C LEU A 57 3.72 7.96 14.40
N SER A 58 5.04 7.91 14.14
CA SER A 58 5.69 8.72 13.12
C SER A 58 5.15 8.41 11.71
N PHE A 59 4.95 7.14 11.37
CA PHE A 59 4.31 6.74 10.11
C PHE A 59 2.90 7.33 9.97
N MET A 60 2.07 7.22 11.02
CA MET A 60 0.72 7.75 11.02
C MET A 60 0.72 9.27 10.80
N MET A 61 1.50 10.00 11.59
CA MET A 61 1.47 11.46 11.61
C MET A 61 2.06 12.09 10.35
N ASN A 62 3.14 11.51 9.80
CA ASN A 62 3.89 12.13 8.71
C ASN A 62 3.51 11.60 7.31
N HIS A 63 2.82 10.46 7.23
CA HIS A 63 2.48 9.82 5.95
C HIS A 63 0.98 9.51 5.87
N LEU A 64 0.50 8.60 6.72
CA LEU A 64 -0.84 8.02 6.56
C LEU A 64 -1.97 9.05 6.73
N ASN A 65 -1.83 10.00 7.67
CA ASN A 65 -2.83 11.05 7.90
C ASN A 65 -3.01 11.97 6.67
N SER A 66 -1.96 12.15 5.88
CA SER A 66 -1.99 13.01 4.68
C SER A 66 -2.59 12.32 3.45
N VAL A 67 -2.71 10.98 3.49
CA VAL A 67 -3.30 10.19 2.40
C VAL A 67 -4.78 10.52 2.24
N GLY A 68 -5.14 11.01 1.06
CA GLY A 68 -6.50 11.46 0.72
C GLY A 68 -6.78 12.94 1.02
N ASP A 69 -5.83 13.65 1.64
CA ASP A 69 -5.91 15.09 1.90
C ASP A 69 -4.91 15.87 1.04
N SER A 70 -3.61 15.62 1.25
CA SER A 70 -2.52 16.35 0.57
C SER A 70 -1.59 15.45 -0.24
N CYS A 71 -1.66 14.13 -0.07
CA CYS A 71 -0.91 13.16 -0.87
C CYS A 71 -1.71 11.88 -1.17
N GLY A 72 -1.19 11.09 -2.12
CA GLY A 72 -1.61 9.71 -2.36
C GLY A 72 -0.65 8.72 -1.71
N LEU A 73 -0.83 7.43 -1.97
CA LEU A 73 0.06 6.38 -1.50
C LEU A 73 1.41 6.43 -2.25
N GLU A 74 2.51 6.41 -1.50
CA GLU A 74 3.86 6.16 -2.05
C GLU A 74 4.02 4.67 -2.40
N GLN A 75 5.09 4.32 -3.12
CA GLN A 75 5.36 2.91 -3.47
C GLN A 75 5.50 2.00 -2.24
N ILE A 76 6.08 2.51 -1.15
CA ILE A 76 6.17 1.74 0.10
C ILE A 76 4.80 1.54 0.75
N ASP A 77 3.87 2.48 0.58
CA ASP A 77 2.51 2.35 1.09
C ASP A 77 1.69 1.35 0.28
N MET A 78 1.95 1.23 -1.03
CA MET A 78 1.38 0.17 -1.87
C MET A 78 1.79 -1.22 -1.40
N PHE A 79 3.05 -1.38 -0.96
CA PHE A 79 3.50 -2.60 -0.30
C PHE A 79 2.74 -2.87 1.00
N ILE A 80 2.60 -1.86 1.87
CA ILE A 80 1.86 -2.00 3.14
C ILE A 80 0.40 -2.38 2.87
N LEU A 81 -0.24 -1.75 1.89
CA LEU A 81 -1.62 -2.04 1.50
C LEU A 81 -1.79 -3.48 1.02
N GLY A 82 -0.94 -3.93 0.08
CA GLY A 82 -0.97 -5.30 -0.43
C GLY A 82 -0.70 -6.33 0.66
N TYR A 83 0.28 -6.06 1.54
CA TYR A 83 0.57 -6.90 2.70
C TYR A 83 -0.61 -6.98 3.66
N SER A 84 -1.24 -5.84 3.96
CA SER A 84 -2.30 -5.75 4.97
C SER A 84 -3.60 -6.43 4.55
N LEU A 85 -3.86 -6.49 3.25
CA LEU A 85 -5.04 -7.13 2.68
C LEU A 85 -4.77 -8.54 2.17
N GLU A 86 -3.52 -9.01 2.26
CA GLU A 86 -3.08 -10.28 1.68
C GLU A 86 -3.39 -10.39 0.18
N ILE A 87 -3.08 -9.34 -0.59
CA ILE A 87 -3.32 -9.25 -2.03
C ILE A 87 -2.02 -8.88 -2.74
N LYS A 88 -1.77 -9.49 -3.91
CA LYS A 88 -0.75 -9.02 -4.85
C LYS A 88 -1.32 -7.89 -5.70
N ILE A 89 -0.71 -6.72 -5.62
CA ILE A 89 -1.06 -5.57 -6.44
C ILE A 89 -0.04 -5.48 -7.57
N LYS A 90 -0.38 -6.06 -8.72
CA LYS A 90 0.41 -5.98 -9.94
C LYS A 90 0.16 -4.64 -10.63
N VAL A 91 1.20 -3.86 -10.88
CA VAL A 91 1.09 -2.52 -11.47
C VAL A 91 1.93 -2.45 -12.74
N PHE A 92 1.29 -2.06 -13.84
CA PHE A 92 1.97 -1.67 -15.08
C PHE A 92 2.24 -0.16 -15.06
N ARG A 93 3.50 0.21 -14.94
CA ARG A 93 3.96 1.60 -14.90
C ARG A 93 4.31 2.03 -16.33
N LEU A 94 3.34 2.65 -17.02
CA LEU A 94 3.42 2.91 -18.46
C LEU A 94 4.57 3.85 -18.83
N PHE A 95 4.87 4.84 -17.97
CA PHE A 95 6.03 5.73 -18.14
C PHE A 95 7.39 5.03 -17.96
N LYS A 96 7.39 3.78 -17.49
CA LYS A 96 8.56 2.91 -17.36
C LYS A 96 8.63 1.85 -18.46
N PHE A 97 7.86 2.00 -19.55
CA PHE A 97 7.91 1.09 -20.70
C PHE A 97 9.35 0.92 -21.22
N ASN A 98 9.69 -0.30 -21.65
CA ASN A 98 11.05 -0.73 -22.01
C ASN A 98 12.09 -0.66 -20.88
N SER A 99 11.67 -0.69 -19.61
CA SER A 99 12.56 -0.81 -18.45
C SER A 99 12.17 -1.99 -17.56
N ARG A 100 13.04 -2.36 -16.62
CA ARG A 100 12.78 -3.41 -15.63
C ARG A 100 11.60 -3.06 -14.71
N ASP A 101 11.31 -1.77 -14.53
CA ASP A 101 10.25 -1.29 -13.64
C ASP A 101 8.90 -1.13 -14.36
N PHE A 102 8.79 -1.59 -15.63
CA PHE A 102 7.51 -1.53 -16.36
C PHE A 102 6.41 -2.31 -15.64
N GLU A 103 6.77 -3.47 -15.10
CA GLU A 103 5.87 -4.34 -14.35
C GLU A 103 6.45 -4.54 -12.95
N VAL A 104 5.67 -4.17 -11.93
CA VAL A 104 6.04 -4.32 -10.52
C VAL A 104 4.89 -4.98 -9.75
N CYS A 105 5.19 -5.67 -8.65
CA CYS A 105 4.20 -6.33 -7.81
C CYS A 105 4.40 -5.93 -6.35
N TYR A 106 3.31 -5.59 -5.67
CA TYR A 106 3.32 -5.22 -4.25
C TYR A 106 2.47 -6.21 -3.43
N PRO A 107 3.07 -6.99 -2.51
CA PRO A 107 4.50 -7.24 -2.35
C PRO A 107 5.10 -8.07 -3.51
N GLU A 108 6.42 -8.00 -3.71
CA GLU A 108 7.13 -8.78 -4.75
C GLU A 108 7.10 -10.29 -4.45
N GLU A 109 7.27 -10.66 -3.18
CA GLU A 109 7.27 -12.06 -2.73
C GLU A 109 6.19 -12.25 -1.65
N PRO A 110 5.00 -12.77 -1.99
CA PRO A 110 4.02 -13.14 -0.98
C PRO A 110 4.47 -14.42 -0.27
N LEU A 111 4.04 -14.59 0.99
CA LEU A 111 4.32 -15.80 1.76
C LEU A 111 3.45 -16.99 1.35
N ARG A 112 2.36 -16.76 0.59
CA ARG A 112 1.31 -17.72 0.22
C ARG A 112 0.68 -17.37 -1.14
N GLU A 113 -0.22 -18.22 -1.64
CA GLU A 113 -1.06 -17.90 -2.80
C GLU A 113 -2.10 -16.84 -2.45
N TRP A 114 -1.70 -15.57 -2.55
CA TRP A 114 -2.58 -14.42 -2.42
C TRP A 114 -3.29 -14.12 -3.74
N PRO A 115 -4.57 -13.68 -3.70
CA PRO A 115 -5.25 -13.17 -4.87
C PRO A 115 -4.46 -12.03 -5.50
N GLU A 116 -4.54 -11.91 -6.83
CA GLU A 116 -3.82 -10.90 -7.60
C GLU A 116 -4.81 -9.95 -8.29
N ILE A 117 -4.53 -8.65 -8.20
CA ILE A 117 -5.23 -7.61 -8.95
C ILE A 117 -4.22 -6.88 -9.84
N SER A 118 -4.69 -6.37 -10.98
CA SER A 118 -3.88 -5.57 -11.90
C SER A 118 -4.32 -4.11 -11.91
N LEU A 119 -3.35 -3.20 -11.94
CA LEU A 119 -3.55 -1.76 -12.09
C LEU A 119 -2.62 -1.22 -13.19
N LEU A 120 -3.03 -0.11 -13.81
CA LEU A 120 -2.20 0.65 -14.75
C LEU A 120 -1.92 2.03 -14.16
N THR A 121 -0.71 2.56 -14.32
CA THR A 121 -0.42 3.94 -13.95
C THR A 121 0.49 4.63 -14.96
N GLU A 122 0.17 5.89 -15.25
CA GLU A 122 0.99 6.76 -16.11
C GLU A 122 2.02 7.57 -15.33
N ASN A 123 1.89 7.67 -14.00
CA ASN A 123 2.66 8.62 -13.20
C ASN A 123 2.85 8.24 -11.71
N ASP A 124 2.55 7.00 -11.32
CA ASP A 124 2.56 6.48 -9.94
C ASP A 124 1.60 7.20 -8.96
N ARG A 125 0.74 8.11 -9.44
CA ARG A 125 -0.24 8.83 -8.61
C ARG A 125 -1.67 8.40 -8.89
N HIS A 126 -1.97 8.11 -10.15
CA HIS A 126 -3.30 7.70 -10.60
C HIS A 126 -3.25 6.27 -11.12
N TYR A 127 -4.14 5.43 -10.61
CA TYR A 127 -4.20 4.02 -10.94
C TYR A 127 -5.52 3.71 -11.64
N HIS A 128 -5.43 3.18 -12.86
CA HIS A 128 -6.57 2.76 -13.66
C HIS A 128 -6.77 1.24 -13.56
N ILE A 129 -8.03 0.80 -13.71
CA ILE A 129 -8.40 -0.60 -13.69
C ILE A 129 -8.43 -1.13 -15.14
N PRO A 130 -7.54 -2.05 -15.53
CA PRO A 130 -7.67 -2.75 -16.81
C PRO A 130 -8.87 -3.69 -16.78
N VAL A 131 -9.69 -3.67 -17.83
CA VAL A 131 -10.87 -4.53 -18.00
C VAL A 131 -10.66 -5.40 -19.24
N PHE A 132 -10.84 -6.71 -19.09
CA PHE A 132 -10.60 -7.74 -20.12
C PHE A 132 -11.90 -8.44 -20.50
#